data_AF-A0A2G6LF00-F1
#
_entry.id   AF-A0A2G6LF00-F1
#
_cell.length_a   1.000
_cell.length_b   1.000
_cell.length_c   1.000
_cell.angle_alpha   90.00
_cell.angle_beta   90.00
_cell.angle_gamma   90.00
#
_symmetry.space_group_name_H-M   'P 1'
#
loop_
_entity.id
_entity.type
_entity.pdbx_description
1 polymer ?
#
loop_
_entity_poly.entity_id
_entity_poly.type
_entity_poly.pdbx_seq_one_letter_code
_entity_poly.pdbx_strand_id
1 'polypeptide(L)' 'AFAEVGTKVIAKVRKKEIELTVAKLPLVPQRYYRG' A
#
# COMPACT_ATOMS: atom_id res chain seq x y z
N ALA A 1 14.33 -1.83 -4.34
CA ALA A 1 13.93 -0.72 -5.22
C ALA A 1 12.42 -0.45 -5.20
N PHE A 2 11.53 -1.45 -5.23
CA PHE A 2 10.06 -1.22 -5.26
C PHE A 2 9.37 -1.12 -3.89
N ALA A 3 10.12 -1.11 -2.79
CA ALA A 3 9.59 -1.13 -1.43
C ALA A 3 9.52 0.27 -0.79
N GLU A 4 9.99 1.30 -1.49
CA GLU A 4 9.98 2.66 -0.96
C GLU A 4 8.57 3.24 -1.00
N VAL A 5 8.17 3.88 0.10
CA VAL A 5 6.87 4.53 0.23
C VAL A 5 6.76 5.63 -0.83
N GLY A 6 5.66 5.65 -1.58
CA GLY A 6 5.44 6.55 -2.71
C GLY A 6 5.77 5.94 -4.08
N THR A 7 6.38 4.76 -4.13
CA THR A 7 6.66 4.08 -5.40
C THR A 7 5.36 3.66 -6.08
N LYS A 8 5.22 3.97 -7.38
CA LYS A 8 4.13 3.46 -8.22
C LYS A 8 4.45 2.06 -8.74
N VAL A 9 3.51 1.14 -8.58
CA VAL A 9 3.60 -0.24 -9.06
C VAL A 9 2.38 -0.58 -9.90
N ILE A 10 2.56 -1.41 -10.91
CA ILE A 10 1.49 -1.81 -11.82
C ILE A 10 1.05 -3.24 -11.48
N ALA A 11 -0.23 -3.42 -11.19
CA ALA A 11 -0.84 -4.73 -10.95
C ALA A 11 -1.67 -5.15 -12.16
N LYS A 12 -1.46 -6.39 -12.63
CA LYS A 12 -2.28 -7.00 -13.69
C LYS A 12 -3.47 -7.73 -13.06
N VAL A 13 -4.67 -7.18 -13.21
CA VAL A 13 -5.92 -7.76 -12.67
C VAL A 13 -6.91 -7.95 -13.81
N ARG A 14 -7.35 -9.19 -14.05
CA ARG A 14 -8.34 -9.54 -15.10
C ARG A 14 -7.96 -8.99 -16.49
N LYS A 15 -6.68 -9.08 -16.88
CA LYS A 15 -6.11 -8.54 -18.12
C LYS A 15 -6.11 -7.00 -18.24
N LYS A 16 -6.36 -6.27 -17.15
CA LYS A 16 -6.20 -4.82 -17.07
C LYS A 16 -5.01 -4.48 -16.19
N GLU A 17 -4.29 -3.42 -16.54
CA GLU A 17 -3.21 -2.87 -15.73
C GLU A 17 -3.78 -1.77 -14.83
N ILE A 18 -3.49 -1.87 -13.52
CA ILE A 18 -3.98 -0.96 -12.49
C ILE A 18 -2.75 -0.37 -11.78
N GLU A 19 -2.66 0.96 -11.73
CA GLU A 19 -1.63 1.66 -10.96
C GLU A 19 -1.96 1.61 -9.45
N LEU A 20 -0.97 1.23 -8.64
CA LEU A 20 -1.02 1.23 -7.19
C LEU A 20 0.17 2.02 -6.64
N THR A 21 0.03 2.55 -5.44
CA THR A 21 1.11 3.29 -4.75
C THR A 21 1.48 2.58 -3.46
N VAL A 22 2.77 2.39 -3.23
CA VAL A 22 3.29 1.81 -1.98
C VAL A 22 3.05 2.80 -0.85
N ALA A 23 2.24 2.41 0.14
CA ALA A 23 1.91 3.23 1.30
C ALA A 23 2.50 2.67 2.59
N LYS A 24 2.74 3.53 3.57
CA LYS A 24 3.19 3.13 4.90
C LYS A 24 2.05 2.48 5.68
N LEU A 25 2.36 1.40 6.38
CA LEU A 25 1.41 0.71 7.25
C LEU A 25 1.55 1.21 8.71
N PRO A 26 0.47 1.17 9.52
CA PRO A 26 -0.89 0.78 9.16
C PRO A 26 -1.64 1.91 8.43
N LEU A 27 -2.57 1.55 7.54
CA LEU A 27 -3.40 2.53 6.81
C LEU A 27 -4.38 3.27 7.74
N VAL A 28 -4.77 2.62 8.82
CA VAL A 28 -5.68 3.17 9.83
C VAL A 28 -4.97 3.12 11.19
N PRO A 29 -5.06 4.18 12.01
CA PRO A 29 -4.45 4.19 13.33
C PRO A 29 -4.96 3.05 14.20
N GLN A 30 -4.04 2.34 14.85
CA GLN A 30 -4.39 1.29 15.79
C GLN A 30 -4.85 1.90 17.12
N ARG A 31 -6.04 1.51 17.57
CA ARG A 31 -6.63 1.94 18.85
C ARG A 31 -6.37 0.90 19.94
N TYR A 32 -5.12 0.54 20.15
CA TYR A 32 -4.78 -0.39 21.22
C TYR A 32 -5.10 0.22 22.59
N TYR A 33 -5.79 -0.54 23.43
CA TYR A 33 -5.98 -0.23 24.84
C TYR A 33 -4.60 -0.17 25.52
N ARG A 34 -4.30 0.91 26.25
CA ARG A 34 -2.96 1.18 26.81
C ARG A 34 -2.87 1.09 28.34
N GLY A 35 -3.94 0.66 29.02
CA GLY A 35 -3.96 0.51 30.47
C GLY A 35 -5.37 0.32 30.97
#